data_AF-A0A7X6VE11-F1
#
_entry.id   AF-A0A7X6VE11-F1
#
_cell.length_a   1.000
_cell.length_b   1.000
_cell.length_c   1.000
_cell.angle_alpha   90.00
_cell.angle_beta   90.00
_cell.angle_gamma   90.00
#
_symmetry.space_group_name_H-M   'P 1'
#
loop_
_entity.id
_entity.type
_entity.pdbx_description
1 polymer ?
#
loop_
_entity_poly.entity_id
_entity_poly.type
_entity_poly.pdbx_seq_one_letter_code
_entity_poly.pdbx_strand_id
1 'polypeptide(L)' 'QIRRDAVESFKKSEKAKEITEDELKTAEKDIQKFTDEYIVKVDKTVEIKMQEIMEV' A
#
# COMPACT_ATOMS: atom_id res chain seq x y z
N GLN A 1 6.47 5.93 4.63
CA GLN A 1 6.09 5.13 5.81
C GLN A 1 4.70 4.54 5.57
N ILE A 2 4.27 3.57 6.39
CA ILE A 2 3.27 2.51 6.12
C ILE A 2 3.79 1.41 5.20
N ARG A 3 3.97 1.64 3.89
CA ARG A 3 4.44 0.57 2.97
C ARG A 3 5.76 -0.04 3.43
N ARG A 4 6.73 0.82 3.76
CA ARG A 4 8.06 0.41 4.24
C ARG A 4 7.96 -0.34 5.57
N ASP A 5 7.15 0.13 6.50
CA ASP A 5 7.03 -0.46 7.84
C ASP A 5 6.34 -1.83 7.76
N ALA A 6 5.34 -1.97 6.89
CA ALA A 6 4.71 -3.25 6.57
C ALA A 6 5.73 -4.25 6.02
N VAL A 7 6.49 -3.86 4.98
CA VAL A 7 7.53 -4.73 4.39
C VAL A 7 8.60 -5.10 5.43
N GLU A 8 9.05 -4.16 6.26
CA GLU A 8 10.00 -4.45 7.33
C GLU A 8 9.42 -5.41 8.38
N SER A 9 8.12 -5.34 8.68
CA SER A 9 7.44 -6.28 9.58
C SER A 9 7.43 -7.71 9.01
N PHE A 10 7.04 -7.88 7.75
CA PHE A 10 7.04 -9.20 7.10
C PHE A 10 8.46 -9.78 6.99
N LYS A 11 9.47 -8.93 6.73
CA LYS A 11 10.88 -9.36 6.75
C LYS A 11 11.35 -9.81 8.13
N LYS A 12 10.82 -9.25 9.21
CA LYS A 12 11.10 -9.72 10.58
C LYS A 12 10.44 -11.07 10.84
N SER A 13 9.19 -11.25 10.43
CA SER A 13 8.48 -12.54 10.55
C SER A 13 9.13 -13.66 9.74
N GLU A 14 9.66 -13.37 8.55
CA GLU A 14 10.42 -14.34 7.75
C GLU A 14 11.69 -14.78 8.49
N LYS A 15 12.47 -13.83 9.02
CA LYS A 15 13.66 -14.13 9.84
C LYS A 15 13.33 -14.90 11.12
N ALA A 16 12.15 -14.67 11.70
CA ALA A 16 11.62 -15.42 12.83
C ALA A 16 11.08 -16.80 12.44
N LYS A 17 11.08 -17.14 11.14
CA LYS A 17 10.52 -18.38 10.56
C LYS A 17 9.02 -18.55 10.80
N GLU A 18 8.31 -17.46 11.00
CA GLU A 18 6.85 -17.44 11.12
C GLU A 18 6.16 -17.52 9.75
N ILE A 19 6.86 -17.08 8.70
CA ILE A 19 6.44 -17.15 7.30
C ILE A 19 7.61 -17.63 6.44
N THR A 20 7.30 -18.17 5.27
CA THR A 20 8.24 -18.60 4.24
C THR A 20 8.65 -17.45 3.32
N GLU A 21 9.71 -17.66 2.52
CA GLU A 21 10.15 -16.70 1.50
C GLU A 21 9.07 -16.44 0.43
N ASP A 22 8.30 -17.48 0.06
CA ASP A 22 7.22 -17.36 -0.93
C ASP A 22 6.03 -16.56 -0.38
N GLU A 23 5.71 -16.72 0.90
CA GLU A 23 4.72 -15.89 1.59
C GLU A 23 5.17 -14.43 1.70
N LEU A 24 6.45 -14.18 1.98
CA LEU A 24 7.02 -12.83 1.97
C LEU A 24 6.88 -12.18 0.59
N LYS A 25 7.22 -12.88 -0.49
CA LYS A 25 7.06 -12.37 -1.87
C LYS A 25 5.61 -12.06 -2.22
N THR A 26 4.68 -12.87 -1.72
CA THR A 26 3.23 -12.66 -1.93
C THR A 26 2.76 -11.43 -1.15
N ALA A 27 3.14 -11.32 0.12
CA ALA A 27 2.83 -10.15 0.95
C ALA A 27 3.40 -8.85 0.34
N GLU A 28 4.63 -8.85 -0.18
CA GLU A 28 5.20 -7.68 -0.85
C GLU A 28 4.39 -7.23 -2.07
N LYS A 29 3.89 -8.18 -2.89
CA LYS A 29 3.01 -7.87 -4.03
C LYS A 29 1.67 -7.29 -3.59
N ASP A 30 1.06 -7.89 -2.57
CA ASP A 30 -0.23 -7.44 -2.06
C ASP A 30 -0.12 -6.04 -1.43
N ILE A 31 0.91 -5.82 -0.61
CA ILE A 31 1.22 -4.50 -0.04
C ILE A 31 1.36 -3.44 -1.14
N GLN A 32 2.07 -3.76 -2.23
CA GLN A 32 2.23 -2.84 -3.35
C GLN A 32 0.88 -2.54 -4.01
N LYS A 33 0.11 -3.58 -4.33
CA LYS A 33 -1.23 -3.45 -4.93
C LYS A 33 -2.16 -2.59 -4.09
N PHE A 34 -2.22 -2.83 -2.77
CA PHE A 34 -3.04 -2.01 -1.87
C PHE A 34 -2.56 -0.56 -1.85
N THR A 35 -1.25 -0.34 -1.77
CA THR A 35 -0.69 1.02 -1.76
C THR A 35 -1.11 1.77 -3.03
N ASP A 36 -0.97 1.15 -4.21
CA ASP A 36 -1.31 1.76 -5.49
C ASP A 36 -2.81 2.04 -5.62
N GLU A 37 -3.65 1.10 -5.16
CA GLU A 37 -5.11 1.29 -5.15
C GLU A 37 -5.53 2.51 -4.32
N TYR A 38 -4.96 2.67 -3.12
CA TYR A 38 -5.29 3.79 -2.25
C TYR A 38 -4.74 5.12 -2.77
N ILE A 39 -3.58 5.14 -3.43
CA ILE A 39 -3.07 6.32 -4.12
C ILE A 39 -4.10 6.79 -5.16
N VAL A 40 -4.55 5.88 -6.04
CA VAL A 40 -5.54 6.22 -7.07
C VAL A 40 -6.85 6.71 -6.47
N LYS A 41 -7.31 6.14 -5.35
CA LYS A 41 -8.52 6.60 -4.66
C LYS A 41 -8.36 8.01 -4.10
N VAL A 42 -7.21 8.31 -3.50
CA VAL A 42 -6.91 9.64 -2.98
C VAL A 42 -6.85 10.65 -4.13
N ASP A 43 -6.13 10.34 -5.20
CA ASP A 43 -6.01 11.23 -6.37
C ASP A 43 -7.39 11.56 -6.95
N LYS A 44 -8.26 10.56 -7.13
CA LYS A 44 -9.64 10.76 -7.58
C LYS A 44 -10.46 11.62 -6.63
N THR A 45 -10.32 11.41 -5.33
CA THR A 45 -11.03 12.19 -4.30
C THR A 45 -10.61 13.65 -4.36
N VAL A 46 -9.31 13.90 -4.52
CA VAL A 46 -8.77 15.25 -4.69
C VAL A 46 -9.27 15.88 -5.98
N GLU A 47 -9.24 15.16 -7.10
CA GLU A 47 -9.72 15.65 -8.40
C GLU A 47 -11.19 16.08 -8.34
N ILE A 48 -12.08 15.23 -7.79
CA ILE A 48 -13.50 15.56 -7.59
C ILE A 48 -13.62 16.83 -6.76
N LYS A 49 -12.89 16.93 -5.65
CA LYS A 49 -12.97 18.12 -4.79
C LYS A 49 -12.47 19.37 -5.47
N MET A 50 -11.44 19.25 -6.31
CA MET A 50 -10.93 20.37 -7.10
C MET A 50 -11.96 20.84 -8.14
N GLN A 51 -12.67 19.91 -8.81
CA GLN A 51 -13.75 20.25 -9.73
C GLN A 51 -14.90 20.99 -9.03
N GLU A 52 -15.36 20.49 -7.87
CA GLU A 52 -16.40 21.17 -7.07
C GLU A 52 -16.02 22.59 -6.66
N ILE A 53 -14.73 22.87 -6.43
CA ILE A 53 -14.24 24.20 -6.06
C ILE A 53 -14.14 25.12 -7.29
N MET A 54 -13.84 24.56 -8.48
CA MET A 54 -13.68 25.33 -9.71
C MET A 54 -14.99 25.60 -10.47
N GLU A 55 -16.04 24.81 -10.23
CA GLU A 55 -17.39 25.14 -10.69
C GLU A 55 -17.95 26.32 -9.86
N VAL A 56 -17.97 27.50 -10.49
CA VAL A 56 -18.75 28.69 -10.08
C VAL A 56 -19.95 28.83 -11.00
#